data_AF-A0A2V5UIP9-F1
#
_entry.id   AF-A0A2V5UIP9-F1
#
_cell.length_a   1.000
_cell.length_b   1.000
_cell.length_c   1.000
_cell.angle_alpha   90.00
_cell.angle_beta   90.00
_cell.angle_gamma   90.00
#
_symmetry.space_group_name_H-M   'P 1'
#
loop_
_entity.id
_entity.type
_entity.pdbx_description
1 polymer ?
#
loop_
_entity_poly.entity_id
_entity_poly.type
_entity_poly.pdbx_seq_one_letter_code
_entity_poly.pdbx_strand_id
1 'polypeptide(L)'
;MNRVRLVLVCALVCFLLTAPAHGQRLRKPHTPNCGTWDVVYSPTPNGSGSLSGVAGVPGTVELWSVGNYNGNFHWLTLIEHWDGTSWQVIASPNYPNANHFLYGVAAVAPNDVWAVGRYEPDAGGTSTLILHWDGTNWSTVPSPNPATYSGLYAVAAASATDVWAVGYYYSKSGQRTLIEHWDGTSWSIIASPNVGTHDNLLRGVAVVPNSQTVWAVGYYYRNDGNPSTLVQRWNGSAWSVVASPDGSTRENYLTGVSSTGPNDAWAVGYYNNPNGLYLPLTEHWDGNTWQVVPSPDLSSSLTAVTAVSSLSPSDVWAVGTYYGPGAQLTLAQHWNGTSWQVFSTPNPAGTDFGAINAFDSVAIVPG
;
A
#
# COMPACT_ATOMS: atom_id res chain seq x y z
N MET A 1 -2.27 -26.02 16.95
CA MET A 1 -1.84 -24.61 16.99
C MET A 1 -1.96 -24.05 15.59
N ASN A 2 -3.17 -23.67 15.18
CA ASN A 2 -3.40 -23.02 13.89
C ASN A 2 -3.10 -21.54 14.08
N ARG A 3 -2.04 -21.03 13.45
CA ARG A 3 -1.78 -19.60 13.39
C ARG A 3 -2.67 -19.02 12.28
N VAL A 4 -3.78 -18.41 12.67
CA VAL A 4 -4.60 -17.60 11.76
C VAL A 4 -3.85 -16.29 11.54
N ARG A 5 -3.45 -16.00 10.30
CA ARG A 5 -3.01 -14.67 9.88
C ARG A 5 -4.27 -13.91 9.47
N LEU A 6 -4.55 -12.80 10.12
CA LEU A 6 -5.74 -11.97 9.86
C LEU A 6 -5.26 -10.61 9.35
N VAL A 7 -5.80 -10.17 8.21
CA VAL A 7 -5.48 -8.86 7.63
C VAL A 7 -6.65 -7.91 7.84
N LEU A 8 -6.35 -6.75 8.41
CA LEU A 8 -7.30 -5.67 8.62
C LEU A 8 -7.43 -4.82 7.34
N VAL A 9 -8.64 -4.72 6.80
CA VAL A 9 -8.99 -3.77 5.73
C VAL A 9 -10.14 -2.91 6.26
N CYS A 10 -9.87 -1.62 6.50
CA CYS A 10 -10.83 -0.70 7.11
C CYS A 10 -11.02 0.54 6.22
N ALA A 11 -12.28 0.97 6.10
CA ALA A 11 -12.69 2.25 5.54
C ALA A 11 -12.97 3.24 6.68
N LEU A 12 -12.57 4.51 6.50
CA LEU A 12 -12.86 5.58 7.46
C LEU A 12 -14.07 6.40 7.00
N VAL A 13 -15.04 6.65 7.90
CA VAL A 13 -16.20 7.53 7.68
C VAL A 13 -16.14 8.70 8.66
N CYS A 14 -16.16 9.95 8.17
CA CYS A 14 -16.11 11.17 9.00
C CYS A 14 -17.42 11.99 8.91
N PHE A 15 -18.02 12.35 10.05
CA PHE A 15 -19.15 13.28 10.13
C PHE A 15 -18.70 14.69 10.56
N LEU A 16 -19.14 15.73 9.86
CA LEU A 16 -19.03 17.14 10.26
C LEU A 16 -20.35 17.60 10.89
N LEU A 17 -20.32 18.06 12.14
CA LEU A 17 -21.41 18.83 12.75
C LEU A 17 -20.89 20.12 13.37
N THR A 18 -21.50 21.24 12.97
CA THR A 18 -21.32 22.57 13.56
C THR A 18 -21.94 22.64 14.96
N ALA A 19 -21.27 23.28 15.92
CA ALA A 19 -21.83 23.56 17.25
C ALA A 19 -21.71 25.05 17.60
N PRO A 20 -22.71 25.66 18.26
CA PRO A 20 -22.51 26.86 19.07
C PRO A 20 -22.22 26.49 20.55
N ALA A 21 -21.58 27.45 21.22
CA ALA A 21 -20.87 27.31 22.49
C ALA A 21 -21.75 27.33 23.77
N HIS A 22 -21.30 26.64 24.83
CA HIS A 22 -20.90 27.17 26.17
C HIS A 22 -20.97 26.10 27.27
N GLY A 23 -19.96 26.06 28.16
CA GLY A 23 -19.99 25.34 29.45
C GLY A 23 -18.66 24.69 29.85
N GLN A 24 -18.00 25.20 30.90
CA GLN A 24 -16.63 24.89 31.30
C GLN A 24 -16.40 23.58 32.08
N ARG A 25 -15.20 23.01 31.82
CA ARG A 25 -14.25 22.27 32.69
C ARG A 25 -14.58 20.85 33.17
N LEU A 26 -13.91 19.89 32.55
CA LEU A 26 -12.92 18.96 33.15
C LEU A 26 -11.92 18.59 32.03
N ARG A 27 -10.61 18.61 32.27
CA ARG A 27 -9.59 18.23 31.27
C ARG A 27 -9.73 16.74 30.94
N LYS A 28 -10.48 16.41 29.87
CA LYS A 28 -10.40 15.13 29.17
C LYS A 28 -9.11 15.10 28.33
N PRO A 29 -8.48 13.93 28.13
CA PRO A 29 -7.52 13.80 27.04
C PRO A 29 -8.23 14.20 25.76
N HIS A 30 -7.60 15.06 24.94
CA HIS A 30 -8.10 15.37 23.61
C HIS A 30 -8.08 14.06 22.80
N THR A 31 -9.19 13.33 22.81
CA THR A 31 -9.55 12.41 21.73
C THR A 31 -9.91 13.27 20.53
N PRO A 32 -9.13 13.27 19.43
CA PRO A 32 -9.54 13.96 18.22
C PRO A 32 -10.83 13.34 17.69
N ASN A 33 -11.70 14.16 17.08
CA ASN A 33 -13.01 13.78 16.54
C ASN A 33 -12.88 12.95 15.23
N CYS A 34 -12.21 11.80 15.29
CA CYS A 34 -12.22 10.80 14.21
C CYS A 34 -12.98 9.58 14.72
N GLY A 35 -13.82 8.98 13.88
CA GLY A 35 -14.78 7.92 14.26
C GLY A 35 -14.15 6.69 14.94
N THR A 36 -15.00 5.81 15.45
CA THR A 36 -14.56 4.50 15.96
C THR A 36 -14.17 3.58 14.81
N TRP A 37 -13.13 2.79 14.98
CA TRP A 37 -12.79 1.72 14.05
C TRP A 37 -13.72 0.52 14.29
N ASP A 38 -14.41 0.10 13.24
CA ASP A 38 -15.21 -1.12 13.26
C ASP A 38 -14.46 -2.26 12.57
N VAL A 39 -14.46 -3.44 13.21
CA VAL A 39 -13.89 -4.65 12.64
C VAL A 39 -14.97 -5.36 11.85
N VAL A 40 -14.78 -5.45 10.53
CA VAL A 40 -15.59 -6.29 9.65
C VAL A 40 -14.74 -7.46 9.19
N TYR A 41 -15.29 -8.68 9.32
CA TYR A 41 -14.58 -9.89 8.95
C TYR A 41 -14.72 -10.16 7.45
N SER A 42 -13.60 -10.54 6.84
CA SER A 42 -13.54 -10.97 5.44
C SER A 42 -14.41 -12.23 5.23
N PRO A 43 -15.18 -12.29 4.13
CA PRO A 43 -15.91 -13.47 3.70
C PRO A 43 -15.00 -14.54 3.03
N THR A 44 -13.67 -14.46 3.20
CA THR A 44 -12.70 -15.35 2.54
C THR A 44 -13.13 -16.82 2.60
N PRO A 45 -13.00 -17.58 1.50
CA PRO A 45 -13.25 -19.00 1.53
C PRO A 45 -12.36 -19.65 2.60
N ASN A 46 -12.92 -20.62 3.33
CA ASN A 46 -12.23 -21.49 4.31
C ASN A 46 -11.45 -20.82 5.46
N GLY A 47 -11.51 -19.50 5.63
CA GLY A 47 -10.83 -18.77 6.71
C GLY A 47 -9.31 -18.69 6.59
N SER A 48 -8.72 -19.08 5.46
CA SER A 48 -7.26 -19.10 5.23
C SER A 48 -6.87 -18.14 4.09
N GLY A 49 -7.13 -16.85 4.31
CA GLY A 49 -6.85 -15.76 3.37
C GLY A 49 -5.99 -14.67 3.97
N SER A 50 -5.33 -13.91 3.09
CA SER A 50 -4.62 -12.67 3.41
C SER A 50 -5.04 -11.64 2.38
N LEU A 51 -5.42 -10.45 2.85
CA LEU A 51 -5.59 -9.28 1.99
C LEU A 51 -4.26 -8.50 1.97
N SER A 52 -4.01 -7.69 0.95
CA SER A 52 -2.73 -6.99 0.77
C SER A 52 -2.95 -5.53 0.39
N GLY A 53 -3.97 -5.25 -0.42
CA GLY A 53 -4.27 -3.91 -0.93
C GLY A 53 -5.76 -3.62 -0.88
N VAL A 54 -6.11 -2.35 -0.67
CA VAL A 54 -7.48 -1.84 -0.75
C VAL A 54 -7.53 -0.55 -1.57
N ALA A 55 -8.59 -0.37 -2.35
CA ALA A 55 -8.88 0.86 -3.06
C ALA A 55 -10.34 1.25 -2.85
N GLY A 56 -10.57 2.56 -2.66
CA GLY A 56 -11.91 3.13 -2.71
C GLY A 56 -12.30 3.50 -4.13
N VAL A 57 -13.57 3.28 -4.46
CA VAL A 57 -14.13 3.70 -5.74
C VAL A 57 -14.45 5.20 -5.67
N PRO A 58 -13.91 6.04 -6.56
CA PRO A 58 -14.10 7.48 -6.48
C PRO A 58 -15.58 7.88 -6.47
N GLY A 59 -15.98 8.70 -5.49
CA GLY A 59 -17.32 9.25 -5.38
C GLY A 59 -18.39 8.28 -4.86
N THR A 60 -18.01 7.10 -4.38
CA THR A 60 -18.93 6.12 -3.79
C THR A 60 -18.41 5.61 -2.45
N VAL A 61 -19.24 4.83 -1.75
CA VAL A 61 -18.84 4.11 -0.52
C VAL A 61 -18.18 2.75 -0.82
N GLU A 62 -18.05 2.39 -2.10
CA GLU A 62 -17.58 1.07 -2.50
C GLU A 62 -16.06 0.95 -2.33
N LEU A 63 -15.63 -0.26 -1.97
CA LEU A 63 -14.21 -0.61 -1.86
C LEU A 63 -13.93 -1.91 -2.58
N TRP A 64 -12.71 -2.03 -3.09
CA TRP A 64 -12.15 -3.28 -3.57
C TRP A 64 -10.94 -3.65 -2.74
N SER A 65 -10.85 -4.91 -2.35
CA SER A 65 -9.73 -5.46 -1.62
C SER A 65 -9.18 -6.69 -2.35
N VAL A 66 -7.86 -6.83 -2.37
CA VAL A 66 -7.19 -7.94 -3.08
C VAL A 66 -6.17 -8.62 -2.21
N GLY A 67 -5.94 -9.90 -2.50
CA GLY A 67 -4.95 -10.72 -1.83
C GLY A 67 -4.94 -12.15 -2.35
N ASN A 68 -4.78 -13.11 -1.45
CA ASN A 68 -4.77 -14.53 -1.79
C ASN A 68 -5.32 -15.40 -0.66
N TYR A 69 -5.83 -16.58 -1.02
CA TYR A 69 -6.29 -17.59 -0.06
C TYR A 69 -5.81 -18.98 -0.44
N ASN A 70 -5.76 -19.90 0.52
CA ASN A 70 -5.33 -21.27 0.27
C ASN A 70 -6.49 -22.08 -0.35
N GLY A 71 -6.38 -22.43 -1.63
CA GLY A 71 -7.37 -23.19 -2.38
C GLY A 71 -6.89 -24.59 -2.73
N ASN A 72 -6.76 -25.47 -1.72
CA ASN A 72 -6.32 -26.86 -1.86
C ASN A 72 -4.90 -26.98 -2.47
N PHE A 73 -3.89 -26.63 -1.66
CA PHE A 73 -2.44 -26.72 -1.95
C PHE A 73 -1.84 -25.62 -2.83
N HIS A 74 -2.65 -24.76 -3.46
CA HIS A 74 -2.17 -23.54 -4.11
C HIS A 74 -2.75 -22.28 -3.45
N TRP A 75 -1.99 -21.19 -3.52
CA TRP A 75 -2.52 -19.86 -3.25
C TRP A 75 -3.30 -19.37 -4.48
N LEU A 76 -4.57 -19.03 -4.28
CA LEU A 76 -5.45 -18.51 -5.32
C LEU A 76 -5.74 -17.03 -5.06
N THR A 77 -6.11 -16.30 -6.11
CA THR A 77 -6.51 -14.90 -6.02
C THR A 77 -7.71 -14.73 -5.08
N LEU A 78 -7.62 -13.77 -4.15
CA LEU A 78 -8.76 -13.31 -3.36
C LEU A 78 -9.09 -11.89 -3.79
N ILE A 79 -10.32 -11.65 -4.23
CA ILE A 79 -10.84 -10.32 -4.50
C ILE A 79 -12.17 -10.18 -3.77
N GLU A 80 -12.29 -9.12 -2.97
CA GLU A 80 -13.49 -8.80 -2.20
C GLU A 80 -14.00 -7.41 -2.59
N HIS A 81 -15.31 -7.25 -2.66
CA HIS A 81 -16.00 -5.99 -2.94
C HIS A 81 -16.89 -5.61 -1.76
N TRP A 82 -16.79 -4.36 -1.33
CA TRP A 82 -17.64 -3.77 -0.31
C TRP A 82 -18.71 -2.92 -0.98
N ASP A 83 -19.98 -3.23 -0.71
CA ASP A 83 -21.14 -2.53 -1.28
C ASP A 83 -21.61 -1.31 -0.47
N GLY A 84 -20.86 -0.93 0.58
CA GLY A 84 -21.28 0.06 1.58
C GLY A 84 -21.78 -0.56 2.89
N THR A 85 -22.10 -1.85 2.89
CA THR A 85 -22.69 -2.56 4.04
C THR A 85 -22.05 -3.92 4.34
N SER A 86 -21.59 -4.64 3.32
CA SER A 86 -21.02 -5.98 3.47
C SER A 86 -19.92 -6.24 2.44
N TRP A 87 -18.94 -7.07 2.84
CA TRP A 87 -17.93 -7.59 1.93
C TRP A 87 -18.45 -8.85 1.25
N GLN A 88 -18.19 -8.97 -0.06
CA GLN A 88 -18.50 -10.17 -0.85
C GLN A 88 -17.27 -10.62 -1.63
N VAL A 89 -17.02 -11.92 -1.65
CA VAL A 89 -15.96 -12.49 -2.51
C VAL A 89 -16.44 -12.47 -3.96
N ILE A 90 -15.66 -11.85 -4.84
CA ILE A 90 -15.94 -11.80 -6.27
C ILE A 90 -15.03 -12.80 -6.99
N ALA A 91 -15.64 -13.61 -7.85
CA ALA A 91 -14.91 -14.62 -8.62
C ALA A 91 -13.86 -13.95 -9.52
N SER A 92 -12.66 -14.53 -9.54
CA SER A 92 -11.54 -14.08 -10.36
C SER A 92 -10.81 -15.25 -11.00
N PRO A 93 -10.21 -15.04 -12.18
CA PRO A 93 -9.53 -16.09 -12.91
C PRO A 93 -8.25 -16.53 -12.19
N ASN A 94 -7.98 -17.83 -12.21
CA ASN A 94 -6.75 -18.45 -11.72
C ASN A 94 -6.21 -19.40 -12.79
N TYR A 95 -4.89 -19.43 -12.98
CA TYR A 95 -4.24 -20.41 -13.83
C TYR A 95 -4.19 -21.79 -13.14
N PRO A 96 -4.33 -22.90 -13.89
CA PRO A 96 -4.15 -24.22 -13.31
C PRO A 96 -2.68 -24.45 -12.89
N ASN A 97 -2.46 -25.19 -11.79
CA ASN A 97 -1.13 -25.62 -11.32
C ASN A 97 -0.17 -24.43 -11.07
N ALA A 98 -0.66 -23.42 -10.36
CA ALA A 98 0.10 -22.21 -10.07
C ALA A 98 -0.35 -21.56 -8.75
N ASN A 99 0.58 -20.88 -8.07
CA ASN A 99 0.24 -19.94 -6.99
C ASN A 99 -0.03 -18.55 -7.56
N HIS A 100 -0.92 -17.79 -6.91
CA HIS A 100 -1.31 -16.44 -7.30
C HIS A 100 -1.29 -15.53 -6.09
N PHE A 101 -0.73 -14.35 -6.25
CA PHE A 101 -0.67 -13.34 -5.21
C PHE A 101 -1.04 -12.00 -5.82
N LEU A 102 -2.08 -11.35 -5.29
CA LEU A 102 -2.42 -9.97 -5.60
C LEU A 102 -1.92 -9.07 -4.46
N TYR A 103 -1.29 -7.96 -4.83
CA TYR A 103 -0.66 -7.04 -3.89
C TYR A 103 -1.26 -5.64 -3.93
N GLY A 104 -1.61 -5.14 -5.12
CA GLY A 104 -2.14 -3.80 -5.32
C GLY A 104 -3.47 -3.81 -6.06
N VAL A 105 -4.32 -2.83 -5.75
CA VAL A 105 -5.59 -2.58 -6.44
C VAL A 105 -5.80 -1.07 -6.60
N ALA A 106 -6.38 -0.66 -7.72
CA ALA A 106 -6.78 0.72 -7.99
C ALA A 106 -8.16 0.73 -8.67
N ALA A 107 -9.06 1.58 -8.18
CA ALA A 107 -10.37 1.76 -8.77
C ALA A 107 -10.45 3.12 -9.48
N VAL A 108 -10.83 3.10 -10.75
CA VAL A 108 -11.12 4.30 -11.55
C VAL A 108 -12.60 4.64 -11.45
N ALA A 109 -13.45 3.62 -11.51
CA ALA A 109 -14.91 3.71 -11.46
C ALA A 109 -15.50 2.36 -10.97
N PRO A 110 -16.80 2.27 -10.64
CA PRO A 110 -17.43 1.01 -10.23
C PRO A 110 -17.28 -0.14 -11.24
N ASN A 111 -17.05 0.20 -12.51
CA ASN A 111 -16.88 -0.73 -13.63
C ASN A 111 -15.47 -0.72 -14.23
N ASP A 112 -14.49 -0.16 -13.53
CA ASP A 112 -13.11 -0.09 -14.01
C ASP A 112 -12.16 -0.14 -12.81
N VAL A 113 -11.67 -1.35 -12.53
CA VAL A 113 -10.79 -1.64 -11.39
C VAL A 113 -9.65 -2.53 -11.87
N TRP A 114 -8.44 -2.21 -11.44
CA TRP A 114 -7.23 -2.92 -11.79
C TRP A 114 -6.62 -3.56 -10.55
N ALA A 115 -6.24 -4.83 -10.65
CA ALA A 115 -5.50 -5.54 -9.62
C ALA A 115 -4.19 -6.08 -10.20
N VAL A 116 -3.10 -5.96 -9.44
CA VAL A 116 -1.78 -6.40 -9.88
C VAL A 116 -1.09 -7.28 -8.85
N GLY A 117 -0.21 -8.13 -9.36
CA GLY A 117 0.52 -9.08 -8.55
C GLY A 117 1.44 -9.96 -9.36
N ARG A 118 1.50 -11.23 -8.99
CA ARG A 118 2.25 -12.25 -9.72
C ARG A 118 1.58 -13.61 -9.65
N TYR A 119 1.93 -14.47 -10.61
CA TYR A 119 1.62 -15.89 -10.56
C TYR A 119 2.88 -16.74 -10.74
N GLU A 120 2.88 -17.92 -10.14
CA GLU A 120 4.02 -18.82 -10.01
C GLU A 120 3.61 -20.23 -10.46
N PRO A 121 3.85 -20.60 -11.73
CA PRO A 121 3.56 -21.94 -12.24
C PRO A 121 4.41 -23.01 -11.54
N ASP A 122 3.85 -24.22 -11.39
CA ASP A 122 4.58 -25.38 -10.85
C ASP A 122 5.80 -25.77 -11.70
N ALA A 123 5.76 -25.46 -12.99
CA ALA A 123 6.89 -25.63 -13.91
C ALA A 123 8.09 -24.70 -13.60
N GLY A 124 7.90 -23.72 -12.71
CA GLY A 124 8.90 -22.76 -12.29
C GLY A 124 8.78 -21.39 -12.96
N GLY A 125 9.50 -20.41 -12.40
CA GLY A 125 9.42 -19.01 -12.79
C GLY A 125 8.34 -18.24 -12.04
N THR A 126 8.28 -16.94 -12.31
CA THR A 126 7.27 -16.04 -11.75
C THR A 126 6.98 -14.96 -12.78
N SER A 127 5.71 -14.77 -13.09
CA SER A 127 5.29 -13.78 -14.08
C SER A 127 4.33 -12.78 -13.45
N THR A 128 4.30 -11.58 -14.02
CA THR A 128 3.34 -10.53 -13.66
C THR A 128 1.90 -11.05 -13.83
N LEU A 129 1.03 -10.64 -12.93
CA LEU A 129 -0.41 -10.91 -13.00
C LEU A 129 -1.14 -9.56 -12.97
N ILE A 130 -1.93 -9.28 -14.00
CA ILE A 130 -2.81 -8.11 -14.05
C ILE A 130 -4.23 -8.60 -14.31
N LEU A 131 -5.16 -8.19 -13.46
CA LEU A 131 -6.59 -8.44 -13.61
C LEU A 131 -7.31 -7.11 -13.81
N HIS A 132 -8.35 -7.12 -14.64
CA HIS A 132 -9.21 -5.97 -14.89
C HIS A 132 -10.68 -6.32 -14.69
N TRP A 133 -11.40 -5.47 -14.00
CA TRP A 133 -12.85 -5.52 -13.78
C TRP A 133 -13.55 -4.61 -14.78
N ASP A 134 -14.48 -5.18 -15.54
CA ASP A 134 -15.26 -4.47 -16.57
C ASP A 134 -16.66 -4.00 -16.10
N GLY A 135 -16.95 -4.14 -14.80
CA GLY A 135 -18.29 -3.94 -14.24
C GLY A 135 -19.10 -5.23 -14.06
N THR A 136 -18.65 -6.34 -14.63
CA THR A 136 -19.34 -7.63 -14.56
C THR A 136 -18.41 -8.78 -14.17
N ASN A 137 -17.22 -8.85 -14.74
CA ASN A 137 -16.27 -9.93 -14.49
C ASN A 137 -14.83 -9.42 -14.38
N TRP A 138 -14.04 -10.11 -13.57
CA TRP A 138 -12.59 -10.00 -13.61
C TRP A 138 -12.03 -10.84 -14.76
N SER A 139 -11.12 -10.26 -15.54
CA SER A 139 -10.41 -10.96 -16.60
C SER A 139 -8.90 -10.73 -16.49
N THR A 140 -8.10 -11.70 -16.94
CA THR A 140 -6.65 -11.54 -17.03
C THR A 140 -6.31 -10.65 -18.22
N VAL A 141 -5.46 -9.65 -18.00
CA VAL A 141 -4.94 -8.78 -19.06
C VAL A 141 -3.47 -9.13 -19.31
N PRO A 142 -3.06 -9.40 -20.55
CA PRO A 142 -1.66 -9.67 -20.87
C PRO A 142 -0.74 -8.52 -20.43
N SER A 143 0.37 -8.87 -19.77
CA SER A 143 1.43 -7.94 -19.39
C SER A 143 2.81 -8.47 -19.81
N PRO A 144 3.73 -7.57 -20.17
CA PRO A 144 5.08 -7.94 -20.57
C PRO A 144 5.89 -8.50 -19.39
N ASN A 145 6.72 -9.52 -19.66
CA ASN A 145 7.59 -10.12 -18.66
C ASN A 145 9.05 -10.02 -19.14
N PRO A 146 9.86 -9.09 -18.61
CA PRO A 146 11.23 -8.85 -19.11
C PRO A 146 12.21 -9.98 -18.75
N ALA A 147 11.86 -10.82 -17.77
CA ALA A 147 12.66 -11.95 -17.33
C ALA A 147 11.79 -13.09 -16.77
N THR A 148 12.42 -14.24 -16.52
CA THR A 148 11.78 -15.45 -15.93
C THR A 148 11.14 -15.22 -14.56
N TYR A 149 11.61 -14.21 -13.82
CA TYR A 149 11.07 -13.84 -12.51
C TYR A 149 10.76 -12.35 -12.52
N SER A 150 9.47 -12.02 -12.57
CA SER A 150 8.94 -10.66 -12.57
C SER A 150 7.68 -10.60 -11.71
N GLY A 151 7.39 -9.45 -11.12
CA GLY A 151 6.19 -9.25 -10.31
C GLY A 151 5.89 -7.78 -10.05
N LEU A 152 4.61 -7.47 -9.88
CA LEU A 152 4.11 -6.11 -9.62
C LEU A 152 3.61 -6.03 -8.18
N TYR A 153 3.95 -4.96 -7.46
CA TYR A 153 3.56 -4.76 -6.06
C TYR A 153 2.42 -3.75 -5.90
N ALA A 154 2.36 -2.72 -6.75
CA ALA A 154 1.38 -1.65 -6.63
C ALA A 154 0.90 -1.17 -7.99
N VAL A 155 -0.31 -0.64 -8.02
CA VAL A 155 -0.97 -0.05 -9.18
C VAL A 155 -1.65 1.25 -8.80
N ALA A 156 -1.60 2.25 -9.67
CA ALA A 156 -2.33 3.49 -9.55
C ALA A 156 -2.92 3.87 -10.91
N ALA A 157 -4.15 4.34 -10.92
CA ALA A 157 -4.88 4.68 -12.13
C ALA A 157 -5.26 6.16 -12.12
N ALA A 158 -4.87 6.91 -13.15
CA ALA A 158 -5.33 8.27 -13.38
C ALA A 158 -6.64 8.29 -14.21
N SER A 159 -6.82 7.29 -15.07
CA SER A 159 -8.02 7.09 -15.88
C SER A 159 -8.07 5.65 -16.43
N ALA A 160 -9.13 5.30 -17.15
CA ALA A 160 -9.29 4.02 -17.85
C ALA A 160 -8.17 3.72 -18.87
N THR A 161 -7.44 4.75 -19.31
CA THR A 161 -6.39 4.65 -20.33
C THR A 161 -5.04 5.17 -19.83
N ASP A 162 -4.90 5.34 -18.52
CA ASP A 162 -3.64 5.79 -17.91
C ASP A 162 -3.49 5.12 -16.54
N VAL A 163 -2.88 3.94 -16.56
CA VAL A 163 -2.67 3.10 -15.37
C VAL A 163 -1.20 2.72 -15.28
N TRP A 164 -0.62 2.88 -14.10
CA TRP A 164 0.78 2.61 -13.83
C TRP A 164 0.90 1.48 -12.80
N ALA A 165 1.71 0.48 -13.12
CA ALA A 165 2.05 -0.60 -12.20
C ALA A 165 3.56 -0.63 -11.97
N VAL A 166 3.98 -0.93 -10.74
CA VAL A 166 5.40 -0.96 -10.37
C VAL A 166 5.75 -2.23 -9.61
N GLY A 167 6.99 -2.65 -9.74
CA GLY A 167 7.50 -3.82 -9.04
C GLY A 167 8.96 -4.11 -9.35
N TYR A 168 9.23 -5.36 -9.71
CA TYR A 168 10.58 -5.86 -9.94
C TYR A 168 10.66 -6.89 -11.07
N TYR A 169 11.89 -7.08 -11.55
CA TYR A 169 12.26 -8.28 -12.30
C TYR A 169 13.71 -8.69 -12.01
N TYR A 170 14.05 -9.96 -12.19
CA TYR A 170 15.42 -10.45 -12.04
C TYR A 170 16.16 -10.44 -13.37
N SER A 171 17.06 -9.48 -13.53
CA SER A 171 18.00 -9.43 -14.64
C SER A 171 19.24 -10.29 -14.38
N LYS A 172 20.11 -10.44 -15.39
CA LYS A 172 21.44 -11.06 -15.19
C LYS A 172 22.32 -10.32 -14.17
N SER A 173 22.05 -9.05 -13.89
CA SER A 173 22.82 -8.21 -12.98
C SER A 173 22.15 -8.02 -11.61
N GLY A 174 21.11 -8.79 -11.29
CA GLY A 174 20.35 -8.68 -10.04
C GLY A 174 18.91 -8.21 -10.24
N GLN A 175 18.21 -7.97 -9.14
CA GLN A 175 16.84 -7.45 -9.12
C GLN A 175 16.81 -5.99 -9.58
N ARG A 176 15.90 -5.67 -10.49
CA ARG A 176 15.76 -4.33 -11.10
C ARG A 176 14.33 -3.84 -10.98
N THR A 177 14.16 -2.52 -11.03
CA THR A 177 12.86 -1.87 -11.06
C THR A 177 12.05 -2.29 -12.30
N LEU A 178 10.78 -2.61 -12.11
CA LEU A 178 9.81 -2.80 -13.20
C LEU A 178 8.76 -1.69 -13.10
N ILE A 179 8.50 -1.01 -14.21
CA ILE A 179 7.38 -0.08 -14.36
C ILE A 179 6.66 -0.47 -15.66
N GLU A 180 5.35 -0.68 -15.56
CA GLU A 180 4.47 -0.92 -16.70
C GLU A 180 3.41 0.18 -16.77
N HIS A 181 3.05 0.55 -18.00
CA HIS A 181 2.04 1.57 -18.29
C HIS A 181 0.97 1.02 -19.24
N TRP A 182 -0.28 1.23 -18.88
CA TRP A 182 -1.45 0.96 -19.70
C TRP A 182 -1.87 2.22 -20.44
N ASP A 183 -1.93 2.13 -21.77
CA ASP A 183 -2.29 3.24 -22.67
C ASP A 183 -3.77 3.24 -23.11
N GLY A 184 -4.60 2.38 -22.51
CA GLY A 184 -5.97 2.13 -22.96
C GLY A 184 -6.12 0.91 -23.85
N THR A 185 -5.02 0.31 -24.32
CA THR A 185 -5.04 -0.84 -25.24
C THR A 185 -4.10 -1.96 -24.83
N SER A 186 -2.90 -1.64 -24.33
CA SER A 186 -1.91 -2.64 -23.95
C SER A 186 -1.00 -2.14 -22.83
N TRP A 187 -0.49 -3.08 -22.04
CA TRP A 187 0.57 -2.81 -21.07
C TRP A 187 1.93 -2.82 -21.78
N SER A 188 2.75 -1.81 -21.51
CA SER A 188 4.12 -1.72 -22.01
C SER A 188 5.11 -1.41 -20.89
N ILE A 189 6.32 -1.95 -20.99
CA ILE A 189 7.39 -1.63 -20.04
C ILE A 189 7.91 -0.23 -20.34
N ILE A 190 7.92 0.63 -19.32
CA ILE A 190 8.53 1.94 -19.38
C ILE A 190 9.89 1.90 -18.69
N ALA A 191 10.92 2.39 -19.37
CA ALA A 191 12.27 2.41 -18.82
C ALA A 191 12.32 3.23 -17.52
N SER A 192 12.92 2.65 -16.48
CA SER A 192 13.14 3.28 -15.18
C SER A 192 14.62 3.20 -14.78
N PRO A 193 15.15 4.25 -14.12
CA PRO A 193 16.53 4.25 -13.67
C PRO A 193 16.73 3.23 -12.53
N ASN A 194 17.92 2.64 -12.46
CA ASN A 194 18.35 1.82 -11.32
C ASN A 194 19.58 2.50 -10.70
N VAL A 195 19.62 2.62 -9.37
CA VAL A 195 20.73 3.26 -8.65
C VAL A 195 21.80 2.21 -8.36
N GLY A 196 23.04 2.51 -8.77
CA GLY A 196 24.17 1.62 -8.58
C GLY A 196 24.04 0.30 -9.34
N THR A 197 24.75 -0.73 -8.88
CA THR A 197 24.80 -2.05 -9.52
C THR A 197 24.05 -3.14 -8.76
N HIS A 198 23.57 -2.87 -7.54
CA HIS A 198 22.88 -3.86 -6.70
C HIS A 198 21.37 -3.83 -6.95
N ASP A 199 20.65 -4.62 -6.14
CA ASP A 199 19.21 -4.81 -6.27
C ASP A 199 18.43 -3.50 -6.07
N ASN A 200 17.44 -3.28 -6.92
CA ASN A 200 16.51 -2.16 -6.88
C ASN A 200 15.09 -2.71 -7.09
N LEU A 201 14.11 -2.16 -6.37
CA LEU A 201 12.70 -2.48 -6.56
C LEU A 201 11.80 -1.32 -6.12
N LEU A 202 10.60 -1.29 -6.70
CA LEU A 202 9.55 -0.32 -6.37
C LEU A 202 8.40 -1.04 -5.68
N ARG A 203 7.87 -0.44 -4.61
CA ARG A 203 6.85 -1.02 -3.73
C ARG A 203 5.52 -0.27 -3.78
N GLY A 204 5.55 1.04 -4.01
CA GLY A 204 4.37 1.89 -4.09
C GLY A 204 4.39 2.78 -5.33
N VAL A 205 3.21 3.13 -5.84
CA VAL A 205 3.01 4.07 -6.95
C VAL A 205 1.80 4.96 -6.67
N ALA A 206 1.89 6.24 -7.04
CA ALA A 206 0.79 7.19 -6.95
C ALA A 206 0.77 8.10 -8.18
N VAL A 207 -0.38 8.18 -8.84
CA VAL A 207 -0.65 9.23 -9.83
C VAL A 207 -0.89 10.55 -9.11
N VAL A 208 -0.41 11.66 -9.67
CA VAL A 208 -0.60 12.98 -9.09
C VAL A 208 -1.83 13.63 -9.71
N PRO A 209 -2.85 14.01 -8.92
CA PRO A 209 -4.04 14.67 -9.44
C PRO A 209 -3.71 15.92 -10.27
N ASN A 210 -4.43 16.10 -11.38
CA ASN A 210 -4.29 17.26 -12.29
C ASN A 210 -2.88 17.45 -12.87
N SER A 211 -2.11 16.37 -13.03
CA SER A 211 -0.74 16.39 -13.53
C SER A 211 -0.43 15.11 -14.30
N GLN A 212 0.57 15.16 -15.19
CA GLN A 212 1.19 13.95 -15.75
C GLN A 212 2.27 13.38 -14.83
N THR A 213 2.40 13.90 -13.61
CA THR A 213 3.39 13.39 -12.65
C THR A 213 2.90 12.07 -12.06
N VAL A 214 3.81 11.11 -11.95
CA VAL A 214 3.60 9.87 -11.20
C VAL A 214 4.79 9.69 -10.27
N TRP A 215 4.52 9.31 -9.03
CA TRP A 215 5.53 8.94 -8.05
C TRP A 215 5.62 7.42 -7.94
N ALA A 216 6.83 6.90 -7.86
CA ALA A 216 7.08 5.52 -7.48
C ALA A 216 8.12 5.49 -6.36
N VAL A 217 7.89 4.68 -5.33
CA VAL A 217 8.75 4.57 -4.16
C VAL A 217 9.14 3.13 -3.88
N GLY A 218 10.31 2.93 -3.29
CA GLY A 218 10.84 1.63 -2.93
C GLY A 218 12.20 1.77 -2.26
N TYR A 219 13.12 0.88 -2.60
CA TYR A 219 14.48 0.92 -2.07
C TYR A 219 15.48 0.28 -3.03
N TYR A 220 16.75 0.61 -2.82
CA TYR A 220 17.87 -0.01 -3.50
C TYR A 220 18.96 -0.40 -2.51
N TYR A 221 19.76 -1.40 -2.84
CA TYR A 221 20.88 -1.82 -2.02
C TYR A 221 22.12 -0.96 -2.32
N ARG A 222 22.72 -0.37 -1.28
CA ARG A 222 23.98 0.35 -1.37
C ARG A 222 25.16 -0.62 -1.44
N ASN A 223 26.35 -0.12 -1.74
CA ASN A 223 27.58 -0.93 -1.81
C ASN A 223 27.99 -1.55 -0.47
N ASP A 224 27.49 -1.02 0.65
CA ASP A 224 27.70 -1.59 1.99
C ASP A 224 26.67 -2.70 2.33
N GLY A 225 25.82 -3.08 1.39
CA GLY A 225 24.80 -4.11 1.56
C GLY A 225 23.54 -3.65 2.29
N ASN A 226 23.44 -2.38 2.69
CA ASN A 226 22.26 -1.85 3.37
C ASN A 226 21.29 -1.20 2.35
N PRO A 227 19.98 -1.37 2.51
CA PRO A 227 18.98 -0.72 1.69
C PRO A 227 18.88 0.78 2.02
N SER A 228 18.65 1.57 0.99
CA SER A 228 18.41 3.02 1.03
C SER A 228 17.13 3.32 0.26
N THR A 229 16.47 4.43 0.63
CA THR A 229 15.23 4.86 -0.01
C THR A 229 15.41 5.08 -1.51
N LEU A 230 14.41 4.70 -2.30
CA LEU A 230 14.36 4.99 -3.73
C LEU A 230 13.05 5.71 -4.04
N VAL A 231 13.15 6.95 -4.53
CA VAL A 231 12.02 7.70 -5.06
C VAL A 231 12.27 8.01 -6.52
N GLN A 232 11.29 7.71 -7.37
CA GLN A 232 11.32 8.02 -8.80
C GLN A 232 10.10 8.87 -9.17
N ARG A 233 10.31 9.78 -10.11
CA ARG A 233 9.29 10.69 -10.62
C ARG A 233 9.19 10.58 -12.13
N TRP A 234 7.98 10.37 -12.62
CA TRP A 234 7.62 10.56 -14.02
C TRP A 234 7.29 12.04 -14.27
N ASN A 235 7.84 12.62 -15.32
CA ASN A 235 7.62 14.02 -15.69
C ASN A 235 6.70 14.21 -16.92
N GLY A 236 6.05 13.14 -17.39
CA GLY A 236 5.31 13.12 -18.66
C GLY A 236 6.08 12.47 -19.82
N SER A 237 7.39 12.27 -19.70
CA SER A 237 8.21 11.66 -20.77
C SER A 237 9.29 10.68 -20.30
N ALA A 238 9.83 10.86 -19.09
CA ALA A 238 10.86 9.98 -18.54
C ALA A 238 10.75 9.87 -17.01
N TRP A 239 11.16 8.71 -16.50
CA TRP A 239 11.39 8.49 -15.07
C TRP A 239 12.78 9.00 -14.69
N SER A 240 12.86 9.73 -13.59
CA SER A 240 14.12 10.16 -12.97
C SER A 240 14.11 9.86 -11.48
N VAL A 241 15.27 9.51 -10.93
CA VAL A 241 15.46 9.41 -9.47
C VAL A 241 15.39 10.82 -8.88
N VAL A 242 14.61 10.96 -7.80
CA VAL A 242 14.53 12.17 -6.99
C VAL A 242 15.16 11.86 -5.64
N ALA A 243 15.94 12.79 -5.10
CA ALA A 243 16.57 12.61 -3.80
C ALA A 243 15.51 12.50 -2.70
N SER A 244 15.61 11.44 -1.89
CA SER A 244 14.86 11.22 -0.67
C SER A 244 15.80 11.09 0.53
N PRO A 245 15.44 11.62 1.70
CA PRO A 245 16.24 11.49 2.91
C PRO A 245 16.14 10.08 3.52
N ASP A 246 17.28 9.45 3.78
CA ASP A 246 17.31 8.24 4.62
C ASP A 246 17.09 8.60 6.10
N GLY A 247 16.29 7.80 6.82
CA GLY A 247 16.07 7.94 8.26
C GLY A 247 17.27 7.48 9.11
N SER A 248 18.17 6.67 8.56
CA SER A 248 19.43 6.29 9.19
C SER A 248 20.51 5.90 8.19
N THR A 249 21.74 5.68 8.68
CA THR A 249 22.84 5.12 7.89
C THR A 249 22.78 3.59 7.72
N ARG A 250 21.76 2.91 8.26
CA ARG A 250 21.57 1.46 8.10
C ARG A 250 20.53 1.19 7.01
N GLU A 251 19.49 0.46 7.36
CA GLU A 251 18.42 0.02 6.47
C GLU A 251 17.32 1.08 6.40
N ASN A 252 16.90 1.45 5.20
CA ASN A 252 15.79 2.36 4.95
C ASN A 252 14.92 1.79 3.84
N TYR A 253 13.61 1.78 4.08
CA TYR A 253 12.62 1.23 3.17
C TYR A 253 11.46 2.21 3.02
N LEU A 254 11.04 2.44 1.77
CA LEU A 254 9.73 3.03 1.46
C LEU A 254 8.82 1.94 0.89
N THR A 255 7.56 1.95 1.34
CA THR A 255 6.57 0.90 1.08
C THR A 255 5.32 1.45 0.41
N GLY A 256 4.89 2.66 0.77
CA GLY A 256 3.68 3.30 0.25
C GLY A 256 3.91 4.77 -0.12
N VAL A 257 3.12 5.26 -1.08
CA VAL A 257 3.11 6.67 -1.49
C VAL A 257 1.70 7.10 -1.84
N SER A 258 1.35 8.34 -1.53
CA SER A 258 0.07 8.97 -1.89
C SER A 258 0.31 10.45 -2.20
N SER A 259 -0.54 11.06 -3.03
CA SER A 259 -0.41 12.47 -3.42
C SER A 259 -1.77 13.12 -3.58
N THR A 260 -1.90 14.34 -3.06
CA THR A 260 -3.09 15.19 -3.29
C THR A 260 -2.86 16.23 -4.37
N GLY A 261 -1.60 16.40 -4.82
CA GLY A 261 -1.23 17.31 -5.88
C GLY A 261 0.28 17.39 -6.12
N PRO A 262 0.73 18.21 -7.09
CA PRO A 262 2.14 18.26 -7.51
C PRO A 262 3.11 18.72 -6.43
N ASN A 263 2.61 19.41 -5.40
CA ASN A 263 3.40 19.93 -4.27
C ASN A 263 3.01 19.30 -2.94
N ASP A 264 2.28 18.18 -2.97
CA ASP A 264 1.87 17.47 -1.77
C ASP A 264 1.83 15.96 -2.07
N ALA A 265 2.87 15.28 -1.61
CA ALA A 265 2.95 13.83 -1.62
C ALA A 265 3.57 13.33 -0.33
N TRP A 266 3.11 12.17 0.12
CA TRP A 266 3.58 11.49 1.31
C TRP A 266 4.11 10.13 0.92
N ALA A 267 5.33 9.82 1.36
CA ALA A 267 5.93 8.49 1.27
C ALA A 267 6.13 7.94 2.68
N VAL A 268 5.82 6.67 2.87
CA VAL A 268 5.92 6.02 4.18
C VAL A 268 6.68 4.71 4.10
N GLY A 269 7.22 4.29 5.23
CA GLY A 269 7.98 3.07 5.37
C GLY A 269 8.60 2.94 6.75
N TYR A 270 9.81 2.41 6.80
CA TYR A 270 10.53 2.21 8.06
C TYR A 270 12.04 2.18 7.85
N TYR A 271 12.77 2.46 8.93
CA TYR A 271 14.22 2.39 8.93
C TYR A 271 14.75 1.72 10.21
N ASN A 272 15.90 1.07 10.12
CA ASN A 272 16.61 0.54 11.29
C ASN A 272 17.58 1.60 11.81
N ASN A 273 17.51 1.99 13.08
CA ASN A 273 18.48 2.94 13.65
C ASN A 273 19.76 2.23 14.13
N PRO A 274 20.85 2.96 14.43
CA PRO A 274 22.09 2.37 14.98
C PRO A 274 21.93 1.57 16.29
N ASN A 275 20.83 1.76 17.02
CA ASN A 275 20.52 0.99 18.23
C ASN A 275 19.77 -0.32 17.92
N GLY A 276 19.50 -0.62 16.65
CA GLY A 276 18.82 -1.83 16.20
C GLY A 276 17.30 -1.77 16.27
N LEU A 277 16.71 -0.60 16.54
CA LEU A 277 15.26 -0.41 16.56
C LEU A 277 14.75 -0.08 15.16
N TYR A 278 13.63 -0.69 14.76
CA TYR A 278 12.92 -0.30 13.55
C TYR A 278 11.89 0.77 13.87
N LEU A 279 11.98 1.91 13.18
CA LEU A 279 11.17 3.10 13.40
C LEU A 279 10.43 3.51 12.11
N PRO A 280 9.28 4.20 12.21
CA PRO A 280 8.58 4.75 11.05
C PRO A 280 9.46 5.71 10.26
N LEU A 281 9.44 5.58 8.94
CA LEU A 281 9.90 6.62 8.03
C LEU A 281 8.66 7.26 7.41
N THR A 282 8.46 8.56 7.63
CA THR A 282 7.45 9.34 6.91
C THR A 282 8.11 10.54 6.28
N GLU A 283 7.98 10.66 4.95
CA GLU A 283 8.56 11.73 4.16
C GLU A 283 7.45 12.53 3.50
N HIS A 284 7.62 13.85 3.44
CA HIS A 284 6.70 14.78 2.79
C HIS A 284 7.40 15.53 1.67
N TRP A 285 6.75 15.60 0.52
CA TRP A 285 7.16 16.39 -0.63
C TRP A 285 6.49 17.76 -0.59
N ASP A 286 7.29 18.82 -0.50
CA ASP A 286 6.83 20.20 -0.40
C ASP A 286 6.71 20.94 -1.75
N GLY A 287 6.87 20.22 -2.87
CA GLY A 287 6.99 20.80 -4.22
C GLY A 287 8.42 20.96 -4.71
N ASN A 288 9.42 20.86 -3.84
CA ASN A 288 10.83 21.00 -4.19
C ASN A 288 11.68 19.84 -3.67
N THR A 289 11.45 19.40 -2.43
CA THR A 289 12.28 18.41 -1.75
C THR A 289 11.45 17.47 -0.89
N TRP A 290 11.92 16.23 -0.76
CA TRP A 290 11.41 15.30 0.26
C TRP A 290 12.08 15.59 1.60
N GLN A 291 11.28 15.65 2.67
CA GLN A 291 11.75 15.89 4.03
C GLN A 291 11.17 14.85 4.98
N VAL A 292 11.99 14.35 5.91
CA VAL A 292 11.50 13.49 6.98
C VAL A 292 10.61 14.31 7.91
N VAL A 293 9.38 13.86 8.08
CA VAL A 293 8.46 14.35 9.10
C VAL A 293 8.48 13.38 10.27
N PRO A 294 8.72 13.83 11.51
CA PRO A 294 8.75 12.93 12.65
C PRO A 294 7.39 12.27 12.95
N SER A 295 7.42 10.96 13.13
CA SER A 295 6.30 10.17 13.66
C SER A 295 6.34 10.13 15.20
N PRO A 296 5.20 10.00 15.92
CA PRO A 296 5.20 9.91 17.37
C PRO A 296 5.95 8.68 17.88
N ASP A 297 6.68 8.83 18.98
CA ASP A 297 7.41 7.74 19.62
C ASP A 297 6.42 6.75 20.28
N LEU A 298 6.40 5.52 19.75
CA LEU A 298 5.56 4.42 20.26
C LEU A 298 6.27 3.58 21.33
N SER A 299 7.52 3.90 21.69
CA SER A 299 8.33 3.13 22.64
C SER A 299 8.40 1.63 22.27
N SER A 300 8.43 1.32 20.97
CA SER A 300 8.50 -0.05 20.42
C SER A 300 9.85 -0.32 19.78
N SER A 301 10.29 -1.58 19.81
CA SER A 301 11.50 -2.02 19.12
C SER A 301 11.33 -2.26 17.63
N LEU A 302 10.10 -2.44 17.17
CA LEU A 302 9.79 -2.65 15.76
C LEU A 302 8.49 -1.97 15.40
N THR A 303 8.57 -0.86 14.67
CA THR A 303 7.44 -0.15 14.10
C THR A 303 7.63 -0.01 12.60
N ALA A 304 6.64 -0.42 11.82
CA ALA A 304 6.63 -0.30 10.38
C ALA A 304 5.33 0.36 9.92
N VAL A 305 5.45 1.37 9.08
CA VAL A 305 4.32 1.95 8.33
C VAL A 305 4.35 1.36 6.93
N THR A 306 3.23 0.78 6.51
CA THR A 306 3.12 -0.05 5.29
C THR A 306 2.39 0.67 4.18
N ALA A 307 1.42 1.52 4.53
CA ALA A 307 0.59 2.23 3.56
C ALA A 307 0.19 3.63 4.04
N VAL A 308 -0.12 4.49 3.08
CA VAL A 308 -0.55 5.87 3.28
C VAL A 308 -1.67 6.23 2.29
N SER A 309 -2.65 7.00 2.75
CA SER A 309 -3.71 7.55 1.91
C SER A 309 -3.97 9.00 2.30
N SER A 310 -4.01 9.89 1.30
CA SER A 310 -4.13 11.33 1.48
C SER A 310 -5.45 11.82 0.89
N LEU A 311 -6.27 12.49 1.69
CA LEU A 311 -7.46 13.21 1.25
C LEU A 311 -7.15 14.66 0.89
N SER A 312 -6.31 15.28 1.70
CA SER A 312 -5.88 16.67 1.58
C SER A 312 -4.50 16.85 2.23
N PRO A 313 -3.81 17.98 2.02
CA PRO A 313 -2.53 18.26 2.66
C PRO A 313 -2.55 18.23 4.21
N SER A 314 -3.74 18.31 4.81
CA SER A 314 -3.96 18.27 6.25
C SER A 314 -4.78 17.07 6.73
N ASP A 315 -5.00 16.08 5.86
CA ASP A 315 -5.75 14.87 6.19
C ASP A 315 -5.12 13.68 5.46
N VAL A 316 -4.18 13.06 6.16
CA VAL A 316 -3.41 11.91 5.65
C VAL A 316 -3.39 10.83 6.70
N TRP A 317 -3.76 9.62 6.30
CA TRP A 317 -3.72 8.44 7.14
C TRP A 317 -2.58 7.54 6.74
N ALA A 318 -1.80 7.11 7.72
CA ALA A 318 -0.74 6.14 7.56
C ALA A 318 -0.99 4.96 8.51
N VAL A 319 -0.85 3.74 8.00
CA VAL A 319 -1.15 2.51 8.75
C VAL A 319 0.01 1.54 8.70
N GLY A 320 0.02 0.60 9.65
CA GLY A 320 1.04 -0.43 9.70
C GLY A 320 0.97 -1.23 10.99
N THR A 321 2.12 -1.65 11.47
CA THR A 321 2.20 -2.46 12.70
C THR A 321 3.32 -2.00 13.61
N TYR A 322 3.19 -2.30 14.89
CA TYR A 322 4.27 -2.17 15.86
C TYR A 322 4.32 -3.39 16.78
N TYR A 323 5.49 -3.67 17.35
CA TYR A 323 5.68 -4.78 18.27
C TYR A 323 5.53 -4.28 19.70
N GLY A 324 4.42 -4.64 20.33
CA GLY A 324 4.19 -4.45 21.77
C GLY A 324 4.84 -5.56 22.59
N PRO A 325 4.55 -5.65 23.90
CA PRO A 325 5.07 -6.71 24.77
C PRO A 325 4.64 -8.12 24.33
N GLY A 326 5.41 -8.73 23.41
CA GLY A 326 5.21 -10.09 22.93
C GLY A 326 4.17 -10.27 21.81
N ALA A 327 3.63 -9.19 21.24
CA ALA A 327 2.59 -9.23 20.21
C ALA A 327 2.85 -8.22 19.10
N GLN A 328 2.48 -8.55 17.86
CA GLN A 328 2.41 -7.60 16.75
C GLN A 328 1.03 -6.95 16.73
N LEU A 329 0.99 -5.63 16.89
CA LEU A 329 -0.23 -4.83 17.02
C LEU A 329 -0.41 -3.92 15.81
N THR A 330 -1.66 -3.53 15.54
CA THR A 330 -2.01 -2.59 14.47
C THR A 330 -1.64 -1.15 14.86
N LEU A 331 -1.26 -0.34 13.86
CA LEU A 331 -0.94 1.07 14.00
C LEU A 331 -1.77 1.87 13.01
N ALA A 332 -2.39 2.96 13.47
CA ALA A 332 -2.87 4.04 12.62
C ALA A 332 -2.33 5.38 13.12
N GLN A 333 -1.88 6.21 12.19
CA GLN A 333 -1.41 7.57 12.42
C GLN A 333 -2.14 8.51 11.47
N HIS A 334 -2.52 9.69 11.96
CA HIS A 334 -3.20 10.72 11.19
C HIS A 334 -2.40 12.02 11.21
N TRP A 335 -2.13 12.57 10.05
CA TRP A 335 -1.58 13.90 9.88
C TRP A 335 -2.70 14.92 9.80
N ASN A 336 -2.68 15.87 10.73
CA ASN A 336 -3.72 16.90 10.84
C ASN A 336 -3.31 18.25 10.22
N GLY A 337 -2.26 18.29 9.40
CA GLY A 337 -1.67 19.51 8.85
C GLY A 337 -0.52 20.09 9.68
N THR A 338 -0.28 19.58 10.90
CA THR A 338 0.79 20.09 11.78
C THR A 338 1.66 19.00 12.40
N SER A 339 1.08 17.86 12.77
CA SER A 339 1.79 16.76 13.40
C SER A 339 1.04 15.45 13.17
N TRP A 340 1.78 14.35 13.12
CA TRP A 340 1.22 13.01 13.19
C TRP A 340 0.65 12.73 14.59
N GLN A 341 -0.53 12.12 14.64
CA GLN A 341 -1.20 11.68 15.86
C GLN A 341 -1.50 10.18 15.75
N VAL A 342 -1.21 9.42 16.81
CA VAL A 342 -1.48 7.98 16.87
C VAL A 342 -2.91 7.75 17.35
N PHE A 343 -3.62 6.84 16.69
CA PHE A 343 -4.97 6.44 17.04
C PHE A 343 -5.00 4.99 17.47
N SER A 344 -5.86 4.68 18.45
CA SER A 344 -6.12 3.31 18.85
C SER A 344 -6.86 2.59 17.73
N THR A 345 -6.34 1.42 17.38
CA THR A 345 -6.90 0.52 16.38
C THR A 345 -7.29 -0.81 17.02
N PRO A 346 -8.30 -1.51 16.48
CA PRO A 346 -8.63 -2.86 16.91
C PRO A 346 -7.46 -3.81 16.63
N ASN A 347 -7.30 -4.81 17.49
CA ASN A 347 -6.37 -5.92 17.32
C ASN A 347 -7.18 -7.21 17.30
N PRO A 348 -7.72 -7.63 16.14
CA PRO A 348 -8.64 -8.77 16.07
C PRO A 348 -8.03 -10.09 16.54
N ALA A 349 -6.71 -10.26 16.40
CA ALA A 349 -6.00 -11.44 16.91
C ALA A 349 -5.70 -11.33 18.43
N GLY A 350 -6.16 -10.26 19.08
CA GLY A 350 -5.87 -9.93 20.47
C GLY A 350 -4.52 -9.22 20.65
N THR A 351 -4.18 -8.97 21.91
CA THR A 351 -2.95 -8.31 22.34
C THR A 351 -2.02 -9.23 23.16
N ASP A 352 -2.41 -10.50 23.30
CA ASP A 352 -1.67 -11.47 24.11
C ASP A 352 -0.37 -11.91 23.42
N PHE A 353 0.56 -12.47 24.19
CA PHE A 353 1.84 -12.96 23.68
C PHE A 353 1.62 -13.96 22.52
N GLY A 354 2.25 -13.68 21.39
CA GLY A 354 2.15 -14.47 20.16
C GLY A 354 1.00 -14.08 19.24
N ALA A 355 0.17 -13.09 19.58
CA ALA A 355 -0.81 -12.51 18.67
C ALA A 355 -0.10 -11.81 17.50
N ILE A 356 -0.62 -12.04 16.29
CA ILE A 356 -0.10 -11.47 15.04
C ILE A 356 -1.24 -10.74 14.35
N ASN A 357 -1.22 -9.42 14.41
CA ASN A 357 -2.13 -8.55 13.67
C ASN A 357 -1.40 -7.92 12.47
N ALA A 358 -2.09 -7.72 11.36
CA ALA A 358 -1.58 -7.02 10.19
C ALA A 358 -2.51 -5.88 9.78
N PHE A 359 -1.92 -4.77 9.33
CA PHE A 359 -2.65 -3.62 8.79
C PHE A 359 -1.86 -3.10 7.59
N ASP A 360 -2.11 -3.72 6.43
CA ASP A 360 -1.22 -3.63 5.29
C ASP A 360 -1.58 -2.51 4.30
N SER A 361 -2.84 -2.06 4.29
CA SER A 361 -3.34 -1.05 3.36
C SER A 361 -4.45 -0.21 3.98
N VAL A 362 -4.59 1.03 3.49
CA VAL A 362 -5.64 1.98 3.88
C VAL A 362 -6.20 2.67 2.64
N ALA A 363 -7.52 2.80 2.58
CA ALA A 363 -8.23 3.58 1.57
C ALA A 363 -9.25 4.49 2.25
N ILE A 364 -9.54 5.61 1.61
CA ILE A 364 -10.47 6.59 2.13
C ILE A 364 -11.60 6.78 1.13
N VAL A 365 -12.85 6.73 1.62
CA VAL A 365 -14.07 6.91 0.83
C VAL A 365 -14.92 8.04 1.42
N PRO A 366 -15.75 8.72 0.60
CA PRO A 366 -16.81 9.59 1.09
C PRO A 366 -17.71 8.86 2.09
N GLY A 367 -18.14 9.59 3.13
CA GLY A 367 -19.06 9.12 4.16
C GLY A 367 -20.53 9.30 3.82
#